data_AF-A0A3C0N8M3-F1
#
_entry.id   AF-A0A3C0N8M3-F1
#
_cell.length_a   1.000
_cell.length_b   1.000
_cell.length_c   1.000
_cell.angle_alpha   90.00
_cell.angle_beta   90.00
_cell.angle_gamma   90.00
#
_symmetry.space_group_name_H-M   'P 1'
#
loop_
_entity.id
_entity.type
_entity.pdbx_description
1 polymer ?
#
loop_
_entity_poly.entity_id
_entity_poly.type
_entity_poly.pdbx_seq_one_letter_code
_entity_poly.pdbx_strand_id
1 'polypeptide(L)'
;MPEPTQLTKTNTLSELTTLELAQALAERLAITPNDWHRLKANRKARASEQAAAALVFLLKEQPEEALARFHQASGWLDRSISAPPCPSHGDH
;
A
#
# COMPACT_ATOMS: atom_id res chain seq x y z
N MET A 1 -26.41 24.14 -0.67
CA MET A 1 -26.66 23.43 0.61
C MET A 1 -25.75 22.20 0.62
N PRO A 2 -24.59 22.20 1.31
CA PRO A 2 -23.79 20.98 1.43
C PRO A 2 -24.52 19.95 2.33
N GLU A 3 -24.49 18.69 1.93
CA GLU A 3 -25.15 17.59 2.64
C GLU A 3 -24.53 17.34 4.04
N PRO A 4 -25.34 17.06 5.09
CA PRO A 4 -24.86 16.83 6.46
C PRO A 4 -23.86 15.68 6.62
N THR A 5 -23.77 14.77 5.64
CA THR A 5 -22.99 13.52 5.71
C THR A 5 -21.49 13.71 5.47
N GLN A 6 -21.06 14.83 4.84
CA GLN A 6 -19.64 15.07 4.55
C GLN A 6 -18.89 15.64 5.76
N LEU A 7 -19.55 16.52 6.53
CA LEU A 7 -18.98 17.18 7.72
C LEU A 7 -18.64 16.18 8.83
N THR A 8 -19.45 15.13 9.00
CA THR A 8 -19.22 14.12 10.05
C THR A 8 -18.01 13.24 9.74
N LYS A 9 -17.80 12.84 8.48
CA LYS A 9 -16.66 12.00 8.07
C LYS A 9 -15.32 12.73 8.16
N THR A 10 -15.28 14.03 7.89
CA THR A 10 -14.02 14.80 8.01
C THR A 10 -13.62 15.00 9.47
N ASN A 11 -14.61 15.16 10.36
CA ASN A 11 -14.37 15.26 11.80
C ASN A 11 -13.72 13.98 12.36
N THR A 12 -14.25 12.81 11.99
CA THR A 12 -13.70 11.51 12.45
C THR A 12 -12.28 11.24 11.95
N LEU A 13 -11.91 11.74 10.76
CA LEU A 13 -10.54 11.59 10.26
C LEU A 13 -9.56 12.56 10.93
N SER A 14 -10.06 13.69 11.44
CA SER A 14 -9.25 14.69 12.15
C SER A 14 -8.89 14.25 13.58
N GLU A 15 -9.64 13.29 14.13
CA GLU A 15 -9.39 12.69 15.46
C GLU A 15 -8.28 11.63 15.43
N LEU A 16 -8.03 11.03 14.26
CA LEU A 16 -6.98 10.02 14.09
C LEU A 16 -5.61 10.67 13.96
N THR A 17 -4.62 10.09 14.60
CA THR A 17 -3.22 10.45 14.41
C THR A 17 -2.77 10.14 12.98
N THR A 18 -1.73 10.83 12.50
CA THR A 18 -1.14 10.54 11.18
C THR A 18 -0.69 9.08 11.07
N LEU A 19 -0.21 8.50 12.17
CA LEU A 19 0.18 7.09 12.23
C LEU A 19 -1.02 6.16 12.05
N GLU A 20 -2.13 6.39 12.75
CA GLU A 20 -3.35 5.58 12.62
C GLU A 20 -3.94 5.69 11.21
N LEU A 21 -3.93 6.88 10.61
CA LEU A 21 -4.35 7.06 9.21
C LEU A 21 -3.47 6.27 8.24
N ALA A 22 -2.16 6.28 8.43
CA ALA A 22 -1.23 5.50 7.60
C ALA A 22 -1.42 3.99 7.79
N GLN A 23 -1.64 3.53 9.02
CA GLN A 23 -1.91 2.12 9.32
C GLN A 23 -3.23 1.66 8.70
N ALA A 24 -4.31 2.43 8.86
CA ALA A 24 -5.60 2.11 8.23
C ALA A 24 -5.51 2.10 6.70
N LEU A 25 -4.73 3.02 6.12
CA LEU A 25 -4.46 3.03 4.68
C LEU A 25 -3.69 1.78 4.24
N ALA A 26 -2.65 1.39 4.99
CA ALA A 26 -1.84 0.21 4.69
C ALA A 26 -2.68 -1.08 4.77
N GLU A 27 -3.54 -1.21 5.79
CA GLU A 27 -4.48 -2.33 5.92
C GLU A 27 -5.46 -2.40 4.74
N ARG A 28 -6.01 -1.25 4.33
CA ARG A 28 -6.93 -1.18 3.19
C ARG A 28 -6.28 -1.55 1.85
N LEU A 29 -4.98 -1.29 1.70
CA LEU A 29 -4.22 -1.55 0.48
C LEU A 29 -3.48 -2.88 0.49
N ALA A 30 -3.49 -3.60 1.61
CA ALA A 30 -2.86 -4.90 1.73
C ALA A 30 -3.48 -5.90 0.75
N ILE A 31 -2.64 -6.55 -0.05
CA ILE A 31 -3.09 -7.59 -0.97
C ILE A 31 -3.29 -8.86 -0.14
N THR A 32 -4.55 -9.19 0.11
CA THR A 32 -4.92 -10.38 0.86
C THR A 32 -4.59 -11.66 0.07
N PRO A 33 -4.48 -12.83 0.74
CA PRO A 33 -4.28 -14.10 0.05
C PRO A 33 -5.35 -14.37 -1.03
N ASN A 34 -6.59 -13.94 -0.80
CA ASN A 34 -7.70 -14.10 -1.74
C ASN A 34 -7.54 -13.22 -2.99
N ASP A 35 -6.93 -12.03 -2.84
CA ASP A 35 -6.66 -11.11 -3.93
C ASP A 35 -5.32 -11.34 -4.63
N TRP A 36 -4.46 -12.18 -4.05
CA TRP A 36 -3.09 -12.40 -4.50
C TRP A 36 -3.03 -12.75 -5.98
N HIS A 37 -3.78 -13.76 -6.42
CA HIS A 37 -3.75 -14.22 -7.80
C HIS A 37 -4.10 -13.11 -8.80
N ARG A 38 -5.03 -12.23 -8.43
CA ARG A 38 -5.50 -11.10 -9.24
C ARG A 38 -4.51 -9.93 -9.24
N LEU A 39 -3.89 -9.64 -8.10
CA LEU A 39 -3.13 -8.40 -7.89
C LEU A 39 -1.60 -8.58 -7.85
N LYS A 40 -1.07 -9.81 -7.79
CA LYS A 40 0.37 -10.09 -7.66
C LYS A 40 1.26 -9.39 -8.71
N ALA A 41 0.74 -9.19 -9.92
CA ALA A 41 1.44 -8.50 -11.02
C ALA A 41 0.83 -7.13 -11.35
N ASN A 42 -0.19 -6.69 -10.61
CA ASN A 42 -0.78 -5.38 -10.79
C ASN A 42 0.16 -4.33 -10.19
N ARG A 43 0.95 -3.71 -11.06
CA ARG A 43 1.96 -2.70 -10.72
C ARG A 43 1.43 -1.60 -9.81
N LYS A 44 0.24 -1.06 -10.11
CA LYS A 44 -0.36 0.02 -9.33
C LYS A 44 -0.75 -0.48 -7.93
N ALA A 45 -1.40 -1.65 -7.83
CA ALA A 45 -1.79 -2.21 -6.55
C ALA A 45 -0.56 -2.52 -5.67
N ARG A 46 0.47 -3.13 -6.25
CA ARG A 46 1.73 -3.43 -5.55
C ARG A 46 2.48 -2.17 -5.13
N ALA A 47 2.53 -1.16 -5.97
CA ALA A 47 3.14 0.12 -5.62
C ALA A 47 2.39 0.81 -4.48
N SER A 48 1.05 0.84 -4.54
CA SER A 48 0.21 1.41 -3.49
C SER A 48 0.38 0.69 -2.14
N GLU A 49 0.39 -0.64 -2.14
CA GLU A 49 0.66 -1.45 -0.95
C GLU A 49 2.01 -1.09 -0.31
N GLN A 50 3.08 -1.05 -1.11
CA GLN A 50 4.43 -0.76 -0.62
C GLN A 50 4.56 0.69 -0.14
N ALA A 51 3.98 1.66 -0.85
CA ALA A 51 4.02 3.07 -0.45
C ALA A 51 3.27 3.32 0.88
N ALA A 52 2.10 2.71 1.07
CA ALA A 52 1.36 2.84 2.32
C ALA A 52 2.11 2.20 3.50
N ALA A 53 2.71 1.03 3.29
CA ALA A 53 3.58 0.42 4.29
C ALA A 53 4.81 1.30 4.60
N ALA A 54 5.44 1.91 3.59
CA ALA A 54 6.57 2.82 3.78
C ALA A 54 6.23 4.01 4.68
N LEU A 55 5.05 4.61 4.50
CA LEU A 55 4.58 5.71 5.35
C LEU A 55 4.46 5.29 6.82
N VAL A 56 3.98 4.07 7.09
CA VAL A 56 3.89 3.55 8.47
C VAL A 56 5.27 3.45 9.12
N PHE A 57 6.28 2.95 8.40
CA PHE A 57 7.65 2.87 8.94
C PHE A 57 8.26 4.26 9.13
N LEU A 58 8.07 5.16 8.16
CA LEU A 58 8.60 6.51 8.25
C LEU A 58 8.04 7.27 9.46
N LEU A 59 6.73 7.19 9.68
CA LEU A 59 6.04 7.83 10.82
C LEU A 59 6.36 7.18 12.19
N LYS A 60 7.03 6.01 12.18
CA LYS A 60 7.56 5.35 13.36
C LYS A 60 9.07 5.58 13.53
N GLU A 61 9.63 6.57 12.85
CA GLU A 61 11.07 6.88 12.88
C GLU A 61 11.95 5.69 12.46
N GLN A 62 11.49 4.91 11.47
CA GLN A 62 12.22 3.79 10.85
C GLN A 62 12.49 4.10 9.36
N PRO A 63 13.43 5.02 9.07
CA PRO A 63 13.65 5.53 7.71
C PRO A 63 14.27 4.48 6.79
N GLU A 64 15.08 3.55 7.29
CA GLU A 64 15.71 2.50 6.49
C GLU A 64 14.66 1.52 5.93
N GLU A 65 13.73 1.06 6.77
CA GLU A 65 12.60 0.20 6.38
C GLU A 65 11.65 0.94 5.43
N ALA A 66 11.41 2.22 5.68
CA ALA A 66 10.59 3.06 4.80
C ALA A 66 11.22 3.19 3.41
N LEU A 67 12.53 3.49 3.35
CA LEU A 67 13.27 3.66 2.10
C LEU A 67 13.25 2.38 1.25
N ALA A 68 13.50 1.22 1.86
CA ALA A 68 13.43 -0.07 1.17
C ALA A 68 12.06 -0.30 0.50
N ARG A 69 10.97 0.10 1.18
CA ARG A 69 9.60 -0.01 0.66
C ARG A 69 9.28 1.02 -0.41
N PHE A 70 9.79 2.25 -0.28
CA PHE A 70 9.66 3.25 -1.35
C PHE A 70 10.38 2.82 -2.63
N HIS A 71 11.54 2.18 -2.52
CA HIS A 71 12.21 1.58 -3.67
C HIS A 71 11.39 0.47 -4.30
N GLN A 72 10.77 -0.41 -3.51
CA GLN A 72 9.85 -1.42 -4.03
C GLN A 72 8.65 -0.77 -4.74
N ALA A 73 8.02 0.25 -4.15
CA ALA A 73 6.92 0.96 -4.75
C ALA A 73 7.30 1.60 -6.10
N SER A 74 8.45 2.29 -6.13
CA SER A 74 9.00 2.90 -7.34
C SER A 74 9.30 1.86 -8.40
N GLY A 75 9.90 0.73 -8.01
CA GLY A 75 10.27 -0.35 -8.91
C GLY A 75 9.07 -1.01 -9.60
N TRP A 76 7.93 -1.07 -8.92
CA TRP A 76 6.67 -1.50 -9.54
C TRP A 76 6.15 -0.50 -10.58
N LEU A 77 6.31 0.81 -10.34
CA LEU A 77 5.84 1.87 -11.24
C LEU A 77 6.74 2.04 -12.47
N ASP A 78 8.05 2.03 -12.28
CA ASP A 78 9.06 2.18 -13.35
C ASP A 78 9.35 0.88 -14.11
N ARG A 79 8.77 -0.25 -13.64
CA ARG A 79 8.89 -1.59 -14.23
C ARG A 79 10.26 -2.24 -14.05
N SER A 80 11.11 -1.74 -13.16
CA SER A 80 12.36 -2.42 -12.76
C SER A 80 12.10 -3.66 -11.91
N ILE A 81 10.91 -3.76 -11.29
CA ILE A 81 10.46 -4.95 -10.55
C ILE A 81 9.30 -5.62 -11.31
N SER A 82 9.37 -6.95 -11.41
CA SER A 82 8.30 -7.81 -11.91
C SER A 82 7.90 -8.83 -10.87
N ALA A 83 6.64 -9.29 -10.93
CA ALA A 83 6.21 -10.41 -10.10
C ALA A 83 7.10 -11.63 -10.40
N PRO A 84 7.51 -12.40 -9.38
CA PRO A 84 8.21 -13.65 -9.63
C PRO A 84 7.33 -14.56 -10.51
N PRO A 85 7.93 -15.34 -11.43
CA PRO A 85 7.18 -16.29 -12.24
C PRO A 85 6.45 -17.29 -11.34
N CYS A 86 5.30 -17.79 -11.80
CA CYS A 86 4.60 -18.86 -11.10
C CYS A 86 5.52 -20.09 -11.02
N PRO A 87 5.65 -20.75 -9.86
CA PRO A 87 6.42 -21.99 -9.76
C PRO A 87 5.80 -23.14 -10.58
N SER A 88 4.55 -23.00 -11.05
CA SER A 88 3.82 -23.97 -11.85
C SER A 88 3.96 -23.81 -13.38
N HIS A 89 4.85 -22.94 -13.86
CA HIS A 89 5.21 -22.89 -15.28
C HIS A 89 6.72 -22.83 -15.43
N GLY A 90 7.33 -24.01 -15.38
CA GLY A 90 8.74 -24.24 -15.65
C GLY A 90 8.99 -25.73 -15.80
N ASP A 91 8.32 -26.36 -16.75
CA ASP A 91 8.67 -27.67 -17.33
C ASP A 91 7.88 -27.84 -18.65
N HIS A 92 8.50 -27.41 -19.74
CA HIS A 92 8.22 -27.89 -21.10
C HIS A 92 9.54 -28.04 -21.84
#